data_AF-A0A538QNC2-F1
#
_entry.id   AF-A0A538QNC2-F1
#
_cell.length_a   1.000
_cell.length_b   1.000
_cell.length_c   1.000
_cell.angle_alpha   90.00
_cell.angle_beta   90.00
_cell.angle_gamma   90.00
#
_symmetry.space_group_name_H-M   'P 1'
#
loop_
_entity.id
_entity.type
_entity.pdbx_description
1 polymer ?
#
loop_
_entity_poly.entity_id
_entity_poly.type
_entity_poly.pdbx_seq_one_letter_code
_entity_poly.pdbx_strand_id
1 'polypeptide(L)'
;MLVAVLVLIGCATPGGPSPVEVFGRGLAGLVLSPLMIVAGIAQGIAFLPYTVGASLTDLNRALLQAQAVTLDDSYKAAFNVPVDDARVNQQTGEVAGATALYGRYRSEAIFEANRAFQQLLLAQGMPPATAEHYVLAGDYTYAWSRGQILLAVVYRHPGRQPFRVVAKHTGISTTFRPDQRGWYEPYTRDVEGRVVDEVIDWAAIEYRLLRQDKVVAMLMALAAEDVKSGKRRPDFWPAEQRWLAGETTPVMQESLATVKNALPAS
;
A
#
# COMPACT_ATOMS: atom_id res chain seq x y z
N MET A 1 -11.93 61.87 29.32
CA MET A 1 -10.74 60.99 29.36
C MET A 1 -11.15 59.69 28.68
N LEU A 2 -10.71 59.48 27.44
CA LEU A 2 -11.14 58.37 26.57
C LEU A 2 -10.14 57.22 26.73
N VAL A 3 -10.59 56.03 27.11
CA VAL A 3 -9.76 54.82 27.17
C VAL A 3 -10.06 53.98 25.93
N ALA A 4 -9.11 53.91 25.01
CA ALA A 4 -9.17 53.04 23.85
C ALA A 4 -8.69 51.63 24.23
N VAL A 5 -9.55 50.63 24.08
CA VAL A 5 -9.23 49.22 24.21
C VAL A 5 -8.75 48.71 22.85
N LEU A 6 -7.48 48.34 22.74
CA LEU A 6 -6.90 47.67 21.58
C LEU A 6 -7.12 46.16 21.71
N VAL A 7 -8.02 45.63 20.87
CA VAL A 7 -8.19 44.19 20.65
C VAL A 7 -7.14 43.74 19.62
N LEU A 8 -6.15 42.97 20.05
CA LEU A 8 -5.23 42.27 19.15
C LEU A 8 -5.94 41.04 18.56
N ILE A 9 -6.43 41.18 17.34
CA ILE A 9 -6.84 40.06 16.50
C ILE A 9 -5.57 39.42 15.94
N GLY A 10 -5.16 38.29 16.51
CA GLY A 10 -4.11 37.45 15.93
C GLY A 10 -4.63 36.77 14.67
N CYS A 11 -4.17 37.21 13.50
CA CYS A 11 -4.39 36.50 12.24
C CYS A 11 -3.64 35.16 12.28
N ALA A 12 -4.39 34.06 12.37
CA ALA A 12 -3.85 32.73 12.06
C ALA A 12 -3.64 32.65 10.54
N THR A 13 -2.38 32.61 10.10
CA THR A 13 -1.99 32.27 8.73
C THR A 13 -2.26 30.78 8.46
N PRO A 14 -3.07 30.41 7.46
CA PRO A 14 -3.18 29.03 7.01
C PRO A 14 -2.10 28.76 5.97
N GLY A 15 -1.17 27.85 6.24
CA GLY A 15 -0.17 27.44 5.23
C GLY A 15 1.13 26.84 5.75
N GLY A 16 1.14 26.22 6.93
CA GLY A 16 2.27 25.37 7.31
C GLY A 16 2.17 24.01 6.61
N PRO A 17 3.26 23.43 6.08
CA PRO A 17 3.23 22.07 5.57
C PRO A 17 2.77 21.13 6.68
N SER A 18 1.91 20.17 6.32
CA SER A 18 1.41 19.23 7.32
C SER A 18 2.58 18.44 7.93
N PRO A 19 2.50 18.00 9.19
CA PRO A 19 3.55 17.17 9.81
C PRO A 19 3.92 15.94 8.96
N VAL A 20 2.98 15.45 8.14
CA VAL A 20 3.16 14.34 7.20
C VAL A 20 3.98 14.77 5.97
N GLU A 21 3.76 15.96 5.40
CA GLU A 21 4.58 16.50 4.30
C GLU A 21 6.03 16.75 4.71
N VAL A 22 6.25 17.20 5.96
CA VAL A 22 7.60 17.38 6.51
C VAL A 22 8.29 16.03 6.69
N PHE A 23 7.56 14.98 7.07
CA PHE A 23 8.11 13.65 7.28
C PHE A 23 8.34 12.86 5.98
N GLY A 24 7.45 12.98 4.99
CA GLY A 24 7.63 12.40 3.65
C GLY A 24 8.86 12.95 2.93
N ARG A 25 9.25 14.21 3.22
CA ARG A 25 10.55 14.77 2.76
C ARG A 25 11.76 14.16 3.48
N GLY A 26 11.62 13.76 4.75
CA GLY A 26 12.69 13.12 5.52
C GLY A 26 13.05 11.71 5.01
N LEU A 27 12.07 10.94 4.53
CA LEU A 27 12.30 9.62 3.95
C LEU A 27 12.87 9.69 2.52
N ALA A 28 12.54 10.73 1.75
CA ALA A 28 13.03 10.90 0.38
C ALA A 28 14.56 11.14 0.29
N GLY A 29 15.21 11.54 1.39
CA GLY A 29 16.67 11.71 1.48
C GLY A 29 17.40 10.56 2.17
N LEU A 30 16.70 9.48 2.54
CA LEU A 30 17.26 8.41 3.35
C LEU A 30 17.99 7.40 2.44
N VAL A 31 19.32 7.34 2.57
CA VAL A 31 20.13 6.32 1.90
C VAL A 31 20.15 5.08 2.79
N LEU A 32 19.41 4.05 2.39
CA LEU A 32 19.36 2.79 3.13
C LEU A 32 20.63 1.97 2.86
N SER A 33 21.22 1.42 3.92
CA SER A 33 22.24 0.37 3.76
C SER A 33 21.59 -0.94 3.27
N PRO A 34 22.34 -1.84 2.61
CA PRO A 34 21.80 -3.14 2.19
C PRO A 34 21.13 -3.93 3.32
N LEU A 35 21.71 -3.91 4.52
CA LEU A 35 21.13 -4.55 5.71
C LEU A 35 19.79 -3.93 6.12
N MET A 36 19.67 -2.60 6.04
CA MET A 36 18.40 -1.92 6.30
C MET A 36 17.34 -2.29 5.26
N ILE A 37 17.72 -2.46 3.99
CA ILE A 37 16.78 -2.88 2.94
C ILE A 37 16.27 -4.31 3.23
N VAL A 38 17.16 -5.25 3.56
CA VAL A 38 16.78 -6.63 3.90
C VAL A 38 15.91 -6.68 5.15
N ALA A 39 16.26 -5.94 6.21
CA ALA A 39 15.44 -5.84 7.42
C ALA A 39 14.06 -5.22 7.13
N GLY A 40 14.02 -4.23 6.24
CA GLY A 40 12.80 -3.60 5.75
C GLY A 40 11.90 -4.56 4.98
N ILE A 41 12.45 -5.38 4.08
CA ILE A 41 11.70 -6.40 3.33
C ILE A 41 10.94 -7.34 4.28
N ALA A 42 11.55 -7.74 5.39
CA ALA A 42 10.89 -8.57 6.40
C ALA A 42 9.67 -7.91 7.08
N GLN A 43 9.55 -6.58 7.01
CA GLN A 43 8.40 -5.85 7.54
C GLN A 43 7.22 -5.81 6.56
N GLY A 44 7.40 -6.30 5.33
CA GLY A 44 6.34 -6.36 4.33
C GLY A 44 5.98 -4.99 3.76
N ILE A 45 4.71 -4.79 3.41
CA ILE A 45 4.27 -3.61 2.67
C ILE A 45 4.39 -2.28 3.45
N ALA A 46 4.57 -2.34 4.76
CA ALA A 46 4.88 -1.15 5.58
C ALA A 46 6.22 -0.50 5.19
N PHE A 47 7.14 -1.26 4.57
CA PHE A 47 8.46 -0.76 4.12
C PHE A 47 8.40 0.13 2.88
N LEU A 48 7.28 0.16 2.14
CA LEU A 48 7.16 0.88 0.88
C LEU A 48 7.65 2.34 0.90
N PRO A 49 7.34 3.16 1.91
CA PRO A 49 7.80 4.56 1.95
C PRO A 49 9.32 4.72 1.93
N TYR A 50 10.07 3.75 2.44
CA TYR A 50 11.53 3.76 2.50
C TYR A 50 12.18 3.35 1.18
N THR A 51 11.43 2.72 0.26
CA THR A 51 11.96 2.27 -1.04
C THR A 51 12.11 3.40 -2.06
N VAL A 52 11.49 4.57 -1.80
CA VAL A 52 11.46 5.70 -2.75
C VAL A 52 12.85 6.19 -3.10
N GLY A 53 13.73 6.33 -2.09
CA GLY A 53 15.10 6.82 -2.26
C GLY A 53 16.10 5.79 -2.78
N ALA A 54 15.76 4.49 -2.76
CA ALA A 54 16.66 3.42 -3.20
C ALA A 54 16.56 3.19 -4.73
N SER A 55 17.67 2.82 -5.37
CA SER A 55 17.68 2.48 -6.79
C SER A 55 16.98 1.13 -7.05
N LEU A 56 16.50 0.88 -8.27
CA LEU A 56 15.97 -0.45 -8.63
C LEU A 56 17.01 -1.55 -8.45
N THR A 57 18.26 -1.26 -8.80
CA THR A 57 19.36 -2.21 -8.68
C THR A 57 19.61 -2.61 -7.23
N ASP A 58 19.61 -1.65 -6.30
CA ASP A 58 19.84 -1.94 -4.88
C ASP A 58 18.68 -2.71 -4.26
N LEU A 59 17.44 -2.34 -4.60
CA LEU A 59 16.25 -3.05 -4.15
C LEU A 59 16.21 -4.49 -4.68
N ASN A 60 16.46 -4.69 -5.97
CA ASN A 60 16.47 -6.03 -6.56
C ASN A 60 17.61 -6.89 -5.97
N ARG A 61 18.79 -6.31 -5.77
CA ARG A 61 19.91 -7.00 -5.10
C ARG A 61 19.54 -7.44 -3.69
N ALA A 62 18.87 -6.58 -2.91
CA ALA A 62 18.46 -6.90 -1.56
C ALA A 62 17.40 -8.02 -1.53
N LEU A 63 16.42 -8.01 -2.45
CA LEU A 63 15.43 -9.09 -2.57
C LEU A 63 16.10 -10.43 -2.91
N LEU A 64 17.05 -10.42 -3.86
CA LEU A 64 17.84 -11.61 -4.21
C LEU A 64 18.65 -12.13 -3.01
N GLN A 65 19.28 -11.24 -2.24
CA GLN A 65 20.01 -11.60 -1.01
C GLN A 65 19.08 -12.18 0.07
N ALA A 66 17.86 -11.67 0.17
CA ALA A 66 16.83 -12.16 1.08
C ALA A 66 16.14 -13.45 0.60
N GLN A 67 16.46 -13.95 -0.61
CA GLN A 67 15.75 -15.05 -1.27
C GLN A 67 14.24 -14.80 -1.41
N ALA A 68 13.87 -13.53 -1.58
CA ALA A 68 12.51 -13.05 -1.76
C ALA A 68 12.12 -13.00 -3.26
N VAL A 69 10.82 -12.82 -3.53
CA VAL A 69 10.28 -12.50 -4.85
C VAL A 69 11.04 -11.31 -5.41
N THR A 70 11.58 -11.48 -6.62
CA THR A 70 12.45 -10.48 -7.21
C THR A 70 11.65 -9.31 -7.78
N LEU A 71 12.33 -8.16 -7.97
CA LEU A 71 11.73 -7.08 -8.75
C LEU A 71 11.57 -7.49 -10.21
N ASP A 72 12.43 -8.35 -10.74
CA ASP A 72 12.29 -8.85 -12.11
C ASP A 72 10.97 -9.61 -12.32
N ASP A 73 10.62 -10.52 -11.40
CA ASP A 73 9.34 -11.23 -11.42
C ASP A 73 8.16 -10.27 -11.31
N SER A 74 8.29 -9.28 -10.43
CA SER A 74 7.25 -8.27 -10.20
C SER A 74 7.06 -7.37 -11.42
N TYR A 75 8.14 -6.95 -12.09
CA TYR A 75 8.11 -6.16 -13.31
C TYR A 75 7.52 -6.95 -14.49
N LYS A 76 7.86 -8.23 -14.62
CA LYS A 76 7.27 -9.12 -15.63
C LYS A 76 5.76 -9.27 -15.42
N ALA A 77 5.33 -9.50 -14.18
CA ALA A 77 3.92 -9.63 -13.85
C ALA A 77 3.14 -8.31 -14.05
N ALA A 78 3.76 -7.18 -13.71
CA ALA A 78 3.14 -5.87 -13.71
C ALA A 78 3.14 -5.18 -15.08
N PHE A 79 4.28 -5.19 -15.75
CA PHE A 79 4.55 -4.36 -16.92
C PHE A 79 4.93 -5.18 -18.15
N ASN A 80 5.00 -6.51 -18.02
CA ASN A 80 5.39 -7.42 -19.09
C ASN A 80 6.79 -7.13 -19.66
N VAL A 81 7.70 -6.67 -18.80
CA VAL A 81 9.11 -6.41 -19.12
C VAL A 81 10.00 -6.88 -17.96
N PRO A 82 11.23 -7.34 -18.21
CA PRO A 82 12.20 -7.54 -17.13
C PRO A 82 12.70 -6.20 -16.57
N VAL A 83 13.29 -6.22 -15.38
CA VAL A 83 13.77 -4.99 -14.72
C VAL A 83 14.95 -4.35 -15.45
N ASP A 84 15.70 -5.11 -16.24
CA ASP A 84 16.87 -4.68 -17.02
C ASP A 84 16.55 -4.26 -18.46
N ASP A 85 15.26 -4.25 -18.85
CA ASP A 85 14.82 -3.81 -20.17
C ASP A 85 15.22 -2.35 -20.42
N ALA A 86 15.66 -2.04 -21.65
CA ALA A 86 16.10 -0.71 -22.04
C ALA A 86 15.02 0.38 -21.90
N ARG A 87 13.75 -0.01 -21.81
CA ARG A 87 12.61 0.91 -21.55
C ARG A 87 12.47 1.28 -20.07
N VAL A 88 13.12 0.55 -19.16
CA VAL A 88 13.01 0.76 -17.71
C VAL A 88 14.07 1.76 -17.26
N ASN A 89 13.62 2.90 -16.72
CA ASN A 89 14.52 3.85 -16.07
C ASN A 89 15.00 3.27 -14.73
N GLN A 90 16.28 2.93 -14.61
CA GLN A 90 16.83 2.28 -13.41
C GLN A 90 16.73 3.13 -12.13
N GLN A 91 16.60 4.45 -12.25
CA GLN A 91 16.49 5.36 -11.11
C GLN A 91 15.04 5.50 -10.63
N THR A 92 14.13 5.78 -11.56
CA THR A 92 12.71 6.04 -11.24
C THR A 92 11.86 4.77 -11.24
N GLY A 93 12.31 3.75 -11.97
CA GLY A 93 11.61 2.51 -12.29
C GLY A 93 10.47 2.64 -13.28
N GLU A 94 10.29 3.82 -13.88
CA GLU A 94 9.28 4.04 -14.90
C GLU A 94 9.57 3.24 -16.17
N VAL A 95 8.54 2.66 -16.75
CA VAL A 95 8.64 1.91 -18.01
C VAL A 95 8.12 2.76 -19.16
N ALA A 96 9.00 3.09 -20.12
CA ALA A 96 8.65 3.89 -21.28
C ALA A 96 7.52 3.24 -22.09
N GLY A 97 6.41 3.96 -22.27
CA GLY A 97 5.24 3.51 -23.04
C GLY A 97 4.33 2.54 -22.30
N ALA A 98 4.60 2.20 -21.03
CA ALA A 98 3.69 1.39 -20.24
C ALA A 98 2.53 2.20 -19.65
N THR A 99 1.39 1.56 -19.50
CA THR A 99 0.26 2.09 -18.74
C THR A 99 0.45 1.70 -17.28
N ALA A 100 0.52 2.68 -16.38
CA ALA A 100 0.76 2.41 -14.96
C ALA A 100 -0.42 1.69 -14.29
N LEU A 101 -0.14 0.65 -13.51
CA LEU A 101 -1.15 -0.18 -12.86
C LEU A 101 -1.84 0.55 -11.71
N TYR A 102 -1.14 0.74 -10.59
CA TYR A 102 -1.73 1.15 -9.32
C TYR A 102 -1.49 2.63 -9.00
N GLY A 103 -2.26 3.24 -8.09
CA GLY A 103 -1.98 4.60 -7.60
C GLY A 103 -2.26 5.76 -8.55
N ARG A 104 -2.67 5.49 -9.80
CA ARG A 104 -3.31 6.50 -10.64
C ARG A 104 -4.79 6.48 -10.33
N TYR A 105 -5.41 7.65 -10.15
CA TYR A 105 -6.83 7.79 -9.85
C TYR A 105 -7.73 7.39 -11.05
N ARG A 106 -7.63 6.14 -11.47
CA ARG A 106 -8.39 5.50 -12.53
C ARG A 106 -9.09 4.30 -11.92
N SER A 107 -10.33 4.06 -12.32
CA SER A 107 -11.10 2.90 -11.84
C SER A 107 -10.35 1.60 -12.13
N GLU A 108 -9.72 1.50 -13.30
CA GLU A 108 -9.09 0.30 -13.84
C GLU A 108 -7.85 -0.11 -13.03
N ALA A 109 -7.22 0.84 -12.36
CA ALA A 109 -5.92 0.69 -11.69
C ALA A 109 -5.88 -0.43 -10.65
N ILE A 110 -6.91 -0.53 -9.81
CA ILE A 110 -7.02 -1.57 -8.78
C ILE A 110 -7.24 -2.96 -9.39
N PHE A 111 -7.97 -3.04 -10.51
CA PHE A 111 -8.22 -4.30 -11.21
C PHE A 111 -6.96 -4.81 -11.91
N GLU A 112 -6.23 -3.92 -12.58
CA GLU A 112 -4.96 -4.24 -13.23
C GLU A 112 -3.89 -4.65 -12.22
N ALA A 113 -3.79 -3.92 -11.10
CA ALA A 113 -2.88 -4.25 -10.00
C ALA A 113 -3.19 -5.64 -9.40
N ASN A 114 -4.46 -5.96 -9.15
CA ASN A 114 -4.83 -7.28 -8.63
C ASN A 114 -4.59 -8.40 -9.64
N ARG A 115 -4.82 -8.15 -10.94
CA ARG A 115 -4.48 -9.12 -11.98
C ARG A 115 -2.97 -9.40 -11.98
N ALA A 116 -2.14 -8.36 -11.97
CA ALA A 116 -0.69 -8.50 -11.91
C ALA A 116 -0.24 -9.25 -10.65
N PHE A 117 -0.80 -8.91 -9.48
CA PHE A 117 -0.51 -9.59 -8.22
C PHE A 117 -0.82 -11.08 -8.27
N GLN A 118 -2.00 -11.45 -8.76
CA GLN A 118 -2.40 -12.86 -8.87
C GLN A 118 -1.53 -13.61 -9.89
N GLN A 119 -1.16 -12.97 -11.01
CA GLN A 119 -0.21 -13.56 -11.97
C GLN A 119 1.18 -13.75 -11.37
N LEU A 120 1.63 -12.84 -10.52
CA LEU A 120 2.88 -13.00 -9.78
C LEU A 120 2.81 -14.22 -8.86
N LEU A 121 1.73 -14.38 -8.08
CA LEU A 121 1.56 -15.55 -7.21
C LEU A 121 1.57 -16.86 -8.01
N LEU A 122 0.91 -16.89 -9.17
CA LEU A 122 0.95 -18.04 -10.09
C LEU A 122 2.36 -18.35 -10.57
N ALA A 123 3.12 -17.33 -11.00
CA ALA A 123 4.50 -17.47 -11.42
C ALA A 123 5.42 -17.98 -10.29
N GLN A 124 5.08 -17.68 -9.05
CA GLN A 124 5.74 -18.19 -7.84
C GLN A 124 5.25 -19.60 -7.43
N GLY A 125 4.46 -20.27 -8.27
CA GLY A 125 4.03 -21.66 -8.08
C GLY A 125 2.72 -21.85 -7.31
N MET A 126 2.00 -20.77 -6.99
CA MET A 126 0.70 -20.87 -6.33
C MET A 126 -0.36 -21.45 -7.29
N PRO A 127 -1.22 -22.40 -6.86
CA PRO A 127 -2.32 -22.88 -7.69
C PRO A 127 -3.30 -21.75 -8.06
N PRO A 128 -3.88 -21.75 -9.28
CA PRO A 128 -4.84 -20.71 -9.69
C PRO A 128 -6.05 -20.56 -8.78
N ALA A 129 -6.60 -21.68 -8.32
CA ALA A 129 -7.73 -21.68 -7.39
C ALA A 129 -7.39 -21.08 -6.02
N THR A 130 -6.10 -21.02 -5.64
CA THR A 130 -5.66 -20.39 -4.39
C THR A 130 -5.30 -18.92 -4.61
N ALA A 131 -4.63 -18.60 -5.73
CA ALA A 131 -4.20 -17.24 -6.05
C ALA A 131 -5.37 -16.25 -6.12
N GLU A 132 -6.54 -16.69 -6.60
CA GLU A 132 -7.72 -15.84 -6.73
C GLU A 132 -8.34 -15.38 -5.39
N HIS A 133 -7.95 -16.00 -4.28
CA HIS A 133 -8.34 -15.55 -2.94
C HIS A 133 -7.47 -14.39 -2.44
N TYR A 134 -6.28 -14.18 -3.00
CA TYR A 134 -5.41 -13.09 -2.58
C TYR A 134 -5.72 -11.81 -3.34
N VAL A 135 -5.95 -10.73 -2.58
CA VAL A 135 -6.41 -9.45 -3.09
C VAL A 135 -5.59 -8.32 -2.48
N LEU A 136 -5.09 -7.42 -3.33
CA LEU A 136 -4.65 -6.09 -2.91
C LEU A 136 -5.91 -5.25 -2.72
N ALA A 137 -6.16 -4.86 -1.48
CA ALA A 137 -7.28 -4.05 -1.07
C ALA A 137 -6.80 -2.66 -0.60
N GLY A 138 -7.70 -1.68 -0.64
CA GLY A 138 -7.38 -0.36 -0.10
C GLY A 138 -8.60 0.49 0.21
N ASP A 139 -8.47 1.31 1.24
CA ASP A 139 -9.43 2.35 1.60
C ASP A 139 -8.98 3.71 1.02
N TYR A 140 -9.77 4.20 0.07
CA TYR A 140 -9.50 5.42 -0.69
C TYR A 140 -10.18 6.67 -0.13
N THR A 141 -10.87 6.58 1.02
CA THR A 141 -11.68 7.66 1.61
C THR A 141 -10.90 8.97 1.72
N TYR A 142 -9.62 8.90 2.11
CA TYR A 142 -8.76 10.06 2.31
C TYR A 142 -7.72 10.26 1.21
N ALA A 143 -7.81 9.51 0.10
CA ALA A 143 -6.85 9.60 -0.99
C ALA A 143 -6.89 10.97 -1.66
N TRP A 144 -8.08 11.56 -1.85
CA TRP A 144 -8.25 12.88 -2.46
C TRP A 144 -8.10 14.03 -1.47
N SER A 145 -8.69 13.90 -0.29
CA SER A 145 -8.76 14.99 0.70
C SER A 145 -7.46 15.16 1.50
N ARG A 146 -6.68 14.09 1.69
CA ARG A 146 -5.45 14.11 2.50
C ARG A 146 -4.25 13.49 1.79
N GLY A 147 -4.41 12.96 0.58
CA GLY A 147 -3.32 12.30 -0.13
C GLY A 147 -2.86 11.00 0.54
N GLN A 148 -3.73 10.34 1.30
CA GLN A 148 -3.41 9.21 2.17
C GLN A 148 -4.25 7.98 1.81
N ILE A 149 -3.66 6.79 1.89
CA ILE A 149 -4.34 5.52 1.62
C ILE A 149 -3.98 4.49 2.68
N LEU A 150 -4.96 3.69 3.08
CA LEU A 150 -4.76 2.50 3.89
C LEU A 150 -4.82 1.28 2.96
N LEU A 151 -3.71 0.59 2.80
CA LEU A 151 -3.56 -0.59 1.96
C LEU A 151 -3.60 -1.85 2.82
N ALA A 152 -4.15 -2.93 2.26
CA ALA A 152 -4.10 -4.25 2.84
C ALA A 152 -3.85 -5.31 1.76
N VAL A 153 -3.13 -6.37 2.13
CA VAL A 153 -3.09 -7.63 1.41
C VAL A 153 -4.02 -8.56 2.18
N VAL A 154 -5.04 -9.11 1.52
CA VAL A 154 -6.02 -9.97 2.18
C VAL A 154 -6.13 -11.34 1.52
N TYR A 155 -6.42 -12.35 2.33
CA TYR A 155 -7.00 -13.60 1.87
C TYR A 155 -8.52 -13.51 2.01
N ARG A 156 -9.21 -13.63 0.88
CA ARG A 156 -10.66 -13.50 0.76
C ARG A 156 -11.31 -14.86 0.68
N HIS A 157 -12.04 -15.28 1.70
CA HIS A 157 -12.70 -16.59 1.77
C HIS A 157 -13.65 -16.86 0.60
N PRO A 158 -14.51 -15.92 0.16
CA PRO A 158 -15.35 -16.12 -1.03
C PRO A 158 -14.58 -16.23 -2.37
N GLY A 159 -13.27 -15.97 -2.40
CA GLY A 159 -12.51 -15.86 -3.65
C GLY A 159 -13.15 -14.81 -4.56
N ARG A 160 -13.38 -15.16 -5.84
CA ARG A 160 -14.05 -14.30 -6.82
C ARG A 160 -15.58 -14.27 -6.70
N GLN A 161 -16.18 -14.95 -5.75
CA GLN A 161 -17.62 -14.94 -5.60
C GLN A 161 -18.10 -13.57 -5.07
N PRO A 162 -19.30 -13.11 -5.48
CA PRO A 162 -19.93 -11.95 -4.85
C PRO A 162 -20.20 -12.22 -3.36
N PHE A 163 -20.09 -11.18 -2.54
CA PHE A 163 -20.41 -11.25 -1.11
C PHE A 163 -21.27 -10.06 -0.69
N ARG A 164 -22.13 -10.26 0.31
CA ARG A 164 -23.06 -9.24 0.80
C ARG A 164 -22.61 -8.68 2.14
N VAL A 165 -22.35 -7.38 2.20
CA VAL A 165 -21.80 -6.68 3.36
C VAL A 165 -22.56 -5.39 3.62
N VAL A 166 -22.40 -4.82 4.81
CA VAL A 166 -22.79 -3.44 5.08
C VAL A 166 -21.70 -2.54 4.49
N ALA A 167 -22.03 -1.75 3.48
CA ALA A 167 -21.06 -0.88 2.83
C ALA A 167 -20.55 0.19 3.81
N LYS A 168 -19.23 0.30 3.97
CA LYS A 168 -18.57 1.13 4.99
C LYS A 168 -18.97 2.61 4.94
N HIS A 169 -19.15 3.14 3.74
CA HIS A 169 -19.40 4.57 3.51
C HIS A 169 -20.86 4.98 3.63
N THR A 170 -21.79 4.03 3.52
CA THR A 170 -23.23 4.33 3.49
C THR A 170 -24.01 3.66 4.61
N GLY A 171 -23.45 2.62 5.24
CA GLY A 171 -24.17 1.78 6.19
C GLY A 171 -25.26 0.92 5.57
N ILE A 172 -25.36 0.88 4.23
CA ILE A 172 -26.41 0.14 3.51
C ILE A 172 -25.87 -1.23 3.11
N SER A 173 -26.68 -2.27 3.34
CA SER A 173 -26.36 -3.63 2.88
C SER A 173 -26.32 -3.69 1.36
N THR A 174 -25.18 -4.10 0.79
CA THR A 174 -24.94 -4.22 -0.65
C THR A 174 -24.19 -5.51 -0.96
N THR A 175 -24.44 -6.06 -2.15
CA THR A 175 -23.66 -7.18 -2.69
C THR A 175 -22.59 -6.64 -3.61
N PHE A 176 -21.32 -6.83 -3.23
CA PHE A 176 -20.19 -6.46 -4.06
C PHE A 176 -19.75 -7.60 -4.96
N ARG A 177 -19.45 -7.27 -6.22
CA ARG A 177 -18.96 -8.18 -7.26
C ARG A 177 -17.51 -7.81 -7.65
N PRO A 178 -16.69 -8.75 -8.15
CA PRO A 178 -15.28 -8.48 -8.48
C PRO A 178 -15.03 -7.36 -9.48
N ASP A 179 -16.02 -6.96 -10.27
CA ASP A 179 -15.96 -5.84 -11.22
C ASP A 179 -16.32 -4.49 -10.58
N GLN A 180 -16.58 -4.46 -9.27
CA GLN A 180 -16.99 -3.27 -8.54
C GLN A 180 -15.90 -2.82 -7.57
N ARG A 181 -15.69 -1.50 -7.48
CA ARG A 181 -14.66 -0.92 -6.60
C ARG A 181 -14.81 -1.33 -5.13
N GLY A 182 -16.04 -1.36 -4.62
CA GLY A 182 -16.31 -1.74 -3.23
C GLY A 182 -15.92 -3.18 -2.90
N TRP A 183 -15.74 -4.05 -3.90
CA TRP A 183 -15.18 -5.38 -3.70
C TRP A 183 -13.70 -5.31 -3.30
N TYR A 184 -12.94 -4.27 -3.69
CA TYR A 184 -11.52 -4.10 -3.35
C TYR A 184 -11.29 -3.34 -2.04
N GLU A 185 -12.32 -3.20 -1.22
CA GLU A 185 -12.17 -2.83 0.19
C GLU A 185 -12.14 -4.11 1.03
N PRO A 186 -11.40 -4.13 2.14
CA PRO A 186 -11.36 -5.31 3.01
C PRO A 186 -12.65 -5.38 3.86
N TYR A 187 -13.19 -6.55 4.15
CA TYR A 187 -14.35 -6.71 5.04
C TYR A 187 -14.09 -7.85 6.02
N THR A 188 -14.30 -7.61 7.31
CA THR A 188 -14.10 -8.68 8.30
C THR A 188 -15.15 -9.77 8.15
N ARG A 189 -16.43 -9.38 8.03
CA ARG A 189 -17.57 -10.30 7.98
C ARG A 189 -18.65 -9.84 7.01
N ASP A 190 -19.38 -10.79 6.46
CA ASP A 190 -20.59 -10.55 5.67
C ASP A 190 -21.81 -10.29 6.57
N VAL A 191 -22.96 -9.97 5.96
CA VAL A 191 -24.22 -9.74 6.71
C VAL A 191 -24.74 -10.98 7.45
N GLU A 192 -24.22 -12.16 7.15
CA GLU A 192 -24.56 -13.44 7.81
C GLU A 192 -23.53 -13.80 8.90
N GLY A 193 -22.54 -12.94 9.15
CA GLY A 193 -21.51 -13.12 10.16
C GLY A 193 -20.36 -14.04 9.74
N ARG A 194 -20.32 -14.52 8.49
CA ARG A 194 -19.20 -15.32 7.96
C ARG A 194 -18.00 -14.44 7.72
N VAL A 195 -16.79 -14.97 7.95
CA VAL A 195 -15.54 -14.25 7.66
C VAL A 195 -15.44 -14.01 6.15
N VAL A 196 -15.14 -12.77 5.75
CA VAL A 196 -14.91 -12.42 4.35
C VAL A 196 -13.42 -12.35 4.09
N ASP A 197 -12.70 -11.47 4.80
CA ASP A 197 -11.27 -11.28 4.62
C ASP A 197 -10.47 -11.61 5.89
N GLU A 198 -9.31 -12.22 5.70
CA GLU A 198 -8.21 -12.27 6.65
C GLU A 198 -7.08 -11.36 6.16
N VAL A 199 -6.54 -10.51 7.04
CA VAL A 199 -5.49 -9.58 6.65
C VAL A 199 -4.13 -10.26 6.80
N ILE A 200 -3.40 -10.30 5.69
CA ILE A 200 -2.04 -10.84 5.58
C ILE A 200 -1.04 -9.77 6.05
N ASP A 201 -1.13 -8.58 5.45
CA ASP A 201 -0.34 -7.42 5.84
C ASP A 201 -1.07 -6.12 5.49
N TRP A 202 -0.64 -5.01 6.09
CA TRP A 202 -1.24 -3.70 5.84
C TRP A 202 -0.24 -2.56 6.01
N ALA A 203 -0.52 -1.45 5.33
CA ALA A 203 0.27 -0.23 5.47
C ALA A 203 -0.59 1.02 5.23
N ALA A 204 -0.34 2.06 6.01
CA ALA A 204 -0.85 3.39 5.74
C ALA A 204 0.27 4.23 5.13
N ILE A 205 0.05 4.74 3.90
CA ILE A 205 1.08 5.47 3.15
C ILE A 205 0.52 6.71 2.45
N GLU A 206 1.43 7.57 2.02
CA GLU A 206 1.08 8.65 1.09
C GLU A 206 0.68 8.06 -0.27
N TYR A 207 -0.53 8.38 -0.73
CA TYR A 207 -1.10 7.83 -1.96
C TYR A 207 -0.24 8.13 -3.20
N ARG A 208 0.43 9.29 -3.23
CA ARG A 208 1.30 9.69 -4.34
C ARG A 208 2.48 8.73 -4.56
N LEU A 209 2.90 7.97 -3.55
CA LEU A 209 4.00 7.01 -3.68
C LEU A 209 3.66 5.91 -4.68
N LEU A 210 2.38 5.51 -4.74
CA LEU A 210 1.88 4.51 -5.67
C LEU A 210 1.89 4.99 -7.13
N ARG A 211 2.23 6.25 -7.41
CA ARG A 211 2.41 6.74 -8.79
C ARG A 211 3.74 6.30 -9.42
N GLN A 212 4.67 5.81 -8.61
CA GLN A 212 5.97 5.33 -9.05
C GLN A 212 5.89 3.83 -9.34
N ASP A 213 6.20 3.42 -10.57
CA ASP A 213 6.16 2.02 -11.01
C ASP A 213 7.04 1.12 -10.13
N LYS A 214 8.21 1.62 -9.69
CA LYS A 214 9.09 0.96 -8.71
C LYS A 214 8.39 0.62 -7.39
N VAL A 215 7.63 1.57 -6.84
CA VAL A 215 6.92 1.38 -5.56
C VAL A 215 5.79 0.36 -5.74
N VAL A 216 5.11 0.38 -6.89
CA VAL A 216 4.08 -0.62 -7.22
C VAL A 216 4.71 -2.00 -7.38
N ALA A 217 5.84 -2.13 -8.07
CA ALA A 217 6.55 -3.40 -8.19
C ALA A 217 7.03 -3.92 -6.83
N MET A 218 7.56 -3.04 -5.97
CA MET A 218 7.91 -3.40 -4.59
C MET A 218 6.68 -3.85 -3.78
N LEU A 219 5.53 -3.18 -3.95
CA LEU A 219 4.28 -3.60 -3.31
C LEU A 219 3.92 -5.03 -3.71
N MET A 220 4.04 -5.37 -5.01
CA MET A 220 3.77 -6.72 -5.50
C MET A 220 4.73 -7.76 -4.89
N ALA A 221 6.03 -7.47 -4.92
CA ALA A 221 7.06 -8.35 -4.36
C ALA A 221 6.83 -8.62 -2.88
N LEU A 222 6.66 -7.55 -2.09
CA LEU A 222 6.46 -7.63 -0.64
C LEU A 222 5.15 -8.34 -0.29
N ALA A 223 4.05 -8.02 -0.99
CA ALA A 223 2.78 -8.69 -0.78
C ALA A 223 2.86 -10.19 -1.09
N ALA A 224 3.59 -10.59 -2.14
CA ALA A 224 3.77 -11.99 -2.47
C ALA A 224 4.60 -12.72 -1.40
N GLU A 225 5.62 -12.06 -0.83
CA GLU A 225 6.39 -12.60 0.29
C GLU A 225 5.59 -12.71 1.59
N ASP A 226 4.80 -11.69 1.94
CA ASP A 226 3.91 -11.75 3.10
C ASP A 226 2.90 -12.91 2.96
N VAL A 227 2.40 -13.16 1.75
CA VAL A 227 1.56 -14.33 1.45
C VAL A 227 2.32 -15.65 1.62
N LYS A 228 3.53 -15.77 1.06
CA LYS A 228 4.38 -16.98 1.17
C LYS A 228 4.76 -17.31 2.60
N SER A 229 5.06 -16.30 3.41
CA SER A 229 5.43 -16.46 4.82
C SER A 229 4.26 -16.89 5.72
N GLY A 230 3.01 -16.80 5.24
CA GLY A 230 1.82 -17.11 6.03
C GLY A 230 1.52 -16.07 7.12
N LYS A 231 2.13 -14.88 7.05
CA LYS A 231 1.90 -13.76 7.98
C LYS A 231 0.41 -13.43 8.08
N ARG A 232 -0.01 -12.97 9.26
CA ARG A 232 -1.35 -12.44 9.52
C ARG A 232 -1.25 -11.20 10.41
N ARG A 233 -2.03 -10.18 10.10
CA ARG A 233 -2.03 -8.87 10.77
C ARG A 233 -3.44 -8.46 11.20
N PRO A 234 -3.99 -9.11 12.24
CA PRO A 234 -5.34 -8.82 12.73
C PRO A 234 -5.47 -7.42 13.34
N ASP A 235 -4.35 -6.78 13.67
CA ASP A 235 -4.23 -5.38 14.10
C ASP A 235 -4.70 -4.36 13.05
N PHE A 236 -4.90 -4.80 11.80
CA PHE A 236 -5.53 -3.99 10.75
C PHE A 236 -6.93 -3.50 11.13
N TRP A 237 -7.79 -4.34 11.72
CA TRP A 237 -9.20 -3.97 11.91
C TRP A 237 -9.39 -2.79 12.88
N PRO A 238 -8.71 -2.74 14.04
CA PRO A 238 -8.68 -1.53 14.85
C PRO A 238 -8.10 -0.30 14.11
N ALA A 239 -7.04 -0.49 13.31
CA ALA A 239 -6.44 0.61 12.54
C ALA A 239 -7.41 1.17 11.48
N GLU A 240 -8.15 0.30 10.80
CA GLU A 240 -9.18 0.68 9.83
C GLU A 240 -10.35 1.43 10.48
N GLN A 241 -10.83 0.99 11.65
CA GLN A 241 -11.88 1.71 12.37
C GLN A 241 -11.46 3.15 12.68
N ARG A 242 -10.22 3.32 13.16
CA ARG A 242 -9.62 4.63 13.42
C ARG A 242 -9.43 5.43 12.14
N TRP A 243 -9.01 4.78 11.05
CA TRP A 243 -8.89 5.39 9.74
C TRP A 243 -10.23 5.98 9.27
N LEU A 244 -11.29 5.18 9.28
CA LEU A 244 -12.65 5.60 8.92
C LEU A 244 -13.17 6.74 9.81
N ALA A 245 -12.82 6.74 11.09
CA ALA A 245 -13.11 7.83 12.03
C ALA A 245 -12.28 9.11 11.78
N GLY A 246 -11.34 9.09 10.83
CA GLY A 246 -10.52 10.23 10.44
C GLY A 246 -9.20 10.35 11.18
N GLU A 247 -8.82 9.38 12.02
CA GLU A 247 -7.52 9.33 12.72
C GLU A 247 -6.36 8.85 11.81
N THR A 248 -6.36 9.29 10.56
CA THR A 248 -5.38 8.89 9.53
C THR A 248 -3.92 9.15 9.92
N THR A 249 -3.60 10.26 10.61
CA THR A 249 -2.21 10.62 10.95
C THR A 249 -1.60 9.68 11.99
N PRO A 250 -2.28 9.39 13.13
CA PRO A 250 -1.83 8.34 14.04
C PRO A 250 -1.64 6.97 13.38
N VAL A 251 -2.56 6.55 12.50
CA VAL A 251 -2.47 5.25 11.80
C VAL A 251 -1.27 5.22 10.84
N MET A 252 -0.97 6.32 10.15
CA MET A 252 0.24 6.47 9.34
C MET A 252 1.51 6.33 10.20
N GLN A 253 1.55 6.96 11.37
CA GLN A 253 2.69 6.88 12.28
C GLN A 253 2.90 5.47 12.82
N GLU A 254 1.82 4.78 13.19
CA GLU A 254 1.83 3.38 13.63
C GLU A 254 2.40 2.44 12.55
N SER A 255 1.91 2.59 11.31
CA SER A 255 2.42 1.83 10.16
C SER A 255 3.91 2.06 9.94
N LEU A 256 4.37 3.31 9.97
CA LEU A 256 5.79 3.65 9.80
C LEU A 256 6.67 3.20 10.97
N ALA A 257 6.16 3.25 12.20
CA ALA A 257 6.90 2.85 13.40
C ALA A 257 7.26 1.36 13.38
N THR A 258 6.41 0.53 12.78
CA THR A 258 6.68 -0.91 12.57
C THR A 258 8.03 -1.12 11.89
N VAL A 259 8.29 -0.37 10.81
CA VAL A 259 9.56 -0.44 10.07
C VAL A 259 10.68 0.18 10.88
N LYS A 260 10.46 1.40 11.40
CA LYS A 260 11.51 2.15 12.11
C LYS A 260 12.09 1.36 13.29
N ASN A 261 11.25 0.63 14.02
CA ASN A 261 11.67 -0.16 15.16
C ASN A 261 12.41 -1.45 14.77
N ALA A 262 12.24 -1.91 13.53
CA ALA A 262 12.90 -3.10 12.99
C ALA A 262 14.22 -2.80 12.27
N LEU A 263 14.44 -1.56 11.84
CA LEU A 263 15.69 -1.16 11.22
C LEU A 263 16.81 -1.07 12.28
N PRO A 264 18.00 -1.60 12.00
CA PRO A 264 19.15 -1.46 12.90
C PRO A 264 19.48 0.02 13.09
N ALA A 265 19.90 0.39 14.31
CA ALA A 265 20.38 1.74 14.60
C ALA A 265 21.54 2.09 13.65
N SER A 266 21.49 3.30 13.09
CA SER A 266 22.56 3.83 12.22
C SER A 266 23.79 4.20 13.03
#